data_AF-A0A2S7Z266-F1
#
_entry.id   AF-A0A2S7Z266-F1
#
_cell.length_a   1.000
_cell.length_b   1.000
_cell.length_c   1.000
_cell.angle_alpha   90.00
_cell.angle_beta   90.00
_cell.angle_gamma   90.00
#
_symmetry.space_group_name_H-M   'P 1'
#
loop_
_entity.id
_entity.type
_entity.pdbx_description
1 polymer ?
#
loop_
_entity_poly.entity_id
_entity_poly.type
_entity_poly.pdbx_seq_one_letter_code
_entity_poly.pdbx_strand_id
1 'polypeptide(L)'
;MSSVIHMVHGINHRLEMCGQWIVERLHICRVREGLNKSRKGGFTLVELMVVVAVIAILAAIAMPQFLSAADRARSAKETADIQIIKNATQLYMIDKNVDTPPTVENLYKEGYLTEHVKTAKGKEYTITYEAVSGGTAKAVVVTAPSVP
;
A
#
# COMPACT_ATOMS: atom_id res chain seq x y z
N MET A 1 10.89 0.24 86.98
CA MET A 1 10.59 0.55 85.56
C MET A 1 9.77 -0.52 84.84
N SER A 2 9.64 -1.75 85.36
CA SER A 2 8.89 -2.84 84.71
C SER A 2 7.35 -2.79 84.82
N SER A 3 6.77 -1.89 85.60
CA SER A 3 5.31 -1.86 85.82
C SER A 3 4.53 -1.09 84.74
N VAL A 4 5.19 -0.30 83.90
CA VAL A 4 4.53 0.56 82.88
C VAL A 4 4.34 -0.18 81.55
N ILE A 5 5.22 -1.12 81.21
CA ILE A 5 5.20 -1.86 79.93
C ILE A 5 4.09 -2.94 79.91
N HIS A 6 3.69 -3.46 81.06
CA HIS A 6 2.61 -4.44 81.18
C HIS A 6 1.19 -3.82 81.14
N MET A 7 1.09 -2.48 81.20
CA MET A 7 -0.20 -1.78 81.09
C MET A 7 -0.48 -1.27 79.66
N VAL A 8 0.57 -1.03 78.86
CA VAL A 8 0.43 -0.51 77.48
C VAL A 8 -0.01 -1.60 76.47
N HIS A 9 0.29 -2.88 76.73
CA HIS A 9 -0.15 -3.98 75.85
C HIS A 9 -1.64 -4.34 76.00
N GLY A 10 -2.30 -3.95 77.11
CA GLY A 10 -3.73 -4.23 77.31
C GLY A 10 -4.68 -3.22 76.65
N ILE A 11 -4.22 -1.98 76.43
CA ILE A 11 -5.06 -0.91 75.87
C ILE A 11 -5.13 -1.01 74.34
N ASN A 12 -4.06 -1.49 73.70
CA ASN A 12 -3.99 -1.56 72.23
C ASN A 12 -4.94 -2.61 71.63
N HIS A 13 -5.16 -3.73 72.33
CA HIS A 13 -6.04 -4.81 71.85
C HIS A 13 -7.54 -4.44 71.90
N ARG A 14 -7.93 -3.43 72.68
CA ARG A 14 -9.34 -2.97 72.72
C ARG A 14 -9.66 -1.88 71.69
N LEU A 15 -8.65 -1.16 71.18
CA LEU A 15 -8.85 -0.20 70.10
C LEU A 15 -9.02 -0.88 68.73
N GLU A 16 -8.36 -2.01 68.46
CA GLU A 16 -8.51 -2.72 67.18
C GLU A 16 -9.86 -3.45 67.07
N MET A 17 -10.39 -4.01 68.16
CA MET A 17 -11.70 -4.68 68.16
C MET A 17 -12.88 -3.71 67.99
N CYS A 18 -12.77 -2.47 68.51
CA CYS A 18 -13.81 -1.44 68.29
C CYS A 18 -13.76 -0.87 66.86
N GLY A 19 -12.59 -0.80 66.23
CA GLY A 19 -12.42 -0.40 64.84
C GLY A 19 -13.09 -1.38 63.87
N GLN A 20 -12.89 -2.70 64.06
CA GLN A 20 -13.50 -3.75 63.23
C GLN A 20 -15.04 -3.80 63.37
N TRP A 21 -15.60 -3.57 64.55
CA TRP A 21 -17.06 -3.58 64.74
C TRP A 21 -17.78 -2.42 64.03
N ILE A 22 -17.09 -1.31 63.75
CA ILE A 22 -17.61 -0.16 62.99
C ILE A 22 -17.57 -0.42 61.47
N VAL A 23 -16.53 -1.11 60.96
CA VAL A 23 -16.48 -1.48 59.53
C VAL A 23 -17.40 -2.66 59.18
N GLU A 24 -17.69 -3.56 60.12
CA GLU A 24 -18.59 -4.70 59.89
C GLU A 24 -20.09 -4.32 59.88
N ARG A 25 -20.47 -3.22 60.55
CA ARG A 25 -21.87 -2.78 60.70
C ARG A 25 -22.27 -1.66 59.73
N LEU A 26 -21.32 -1.13 58.95
CA LEU A 26 -21.63 -0.23 57.84
C LEU A 26 -22.02 -1.05 56.60
N HIS A 27 -23.29 -1.52 56.62
CA HIS A 27 -24.02 -1.95 55.43
C HIS A 27 -24.14 -0.78 54.44
N ILE A 28 -23.03 -0.42 53.78
CA ILE A 28 -23.10 0.26 52.51
C ILE A 28 -23.21 -0.85 51.47
N CYS A 29 -24.45 -1.31 51.29
CA CYS A 29 -24.89 -1.69 49.96
C CYS A 29 -24.67 -0.46 49.07
N ARG A 30 -23.49 -0.31 48.47
CA ARG A 30 -23.32 0.64 47.37
C ARG A 30 -24.15 0.10 46.22
N VAL A 31 -25.41 0.52 46.18
CA VAL A 31 -26.31 0.48 45.04
C VAL A 31 -25.72 1.39 43.95
N ARG A 32 -24.59 0.98 43.38
CA ARG A 32 -23.99 1.56 42.17
C ARG A 32 -23.30 0.48 41.33
N GLU A 33 -23.83 -0.74 41.34
CA GLU A 33 -23.59 -1.70 40.26
C GLU A 33 -24.82 -1.67 39.35
N GLY A 34 -24.84 -0.71 38.43
CA GLY A 34 -25.96 -0.57 37.50
C GLY A 34 -25.78 0.44 36.37
N LEU A 35 -24.73 1.26 36.39
CA LEU A 35 -24.50 2.28 35.36
C LEU A 35 -23.18 2.12 34.59
N ASN A 36 -22.53 0.96 34.70
CA ASN A 36 -21.51 0.56 33.74
C ASN A 36 -21.96 -0.69 33.00
N LYS A 37 -23.18 -0.63 32.46
CA LYS A 37 -23.55 -1.45 31.30
C LYS A 37 -22.75 -0.88 30.14
N SER A 38 -21.45 -1.22 30.09
CA SER A 38 -20.62 -1.04 28.91
C SER A 38 -21.46 -1.59 27.79
N ARG A 39 -22.00 -0.69 26.94
CA ARG A 39 -22.69 -1.06 25.72
C ARG A 39 -21.59 -1.66 24.85
N LYS A 40 -21.22 -2.91 25.13
CA LYS A 40 -20.47 -3.75 24.21
C LYS A 40 -21.44 -4.00 23.06
N GLY A 41 -21.51 -3.01 22.16
CA GLY A 41 -22.23 -3.12 20.90
C GLY A 41 -21.60 -4.27 20.13
N GLY A 42 -22.38 -5.32 19.93
CA GLY A 42 -21.96 -6.46 19.13
C GLY A 42 -22.05 -6.10 17.65
N PHE A 43 -20.99 -6.38 16.91
CA PHE A 43 -20.97 -6.36 15.47
C PHE A 43 -21.95 -7.42 14.96
N THR A 44 -23.06 -6.99 14.37
CA THR A 44 -24.06 -7.95 13.91
C THR A 44 -23.62 -8.59 12.59
N LEU A 45 -23.92 -9.87 12.38
CA LEU A 45 -23.67 -10.52 11.07
C LEU A 45 -24.43 -9.80 9.95
N VAL A 46 -25.59 -9.22 10.27
CA VAL A 46 -26.41 -8.45 9.32
C VAL A 46 -25.71 -7.14 8.91
N GLU A 47 -25.04 -6.45 9.84
CA GLU A 47 -24.21 -5.28 9.52
C GLU A 47 -23.10 -5.62 8.53
N LEU A 48 -22.39 -6.73 8.74
CA LEU A 48 -21.34 -7.12 7.80
C LEU A 48 -21.91 -7.55 6.45
N MET A 49 -23.05 -8.26 6.44
CA MET A 49 -23.68 -8.71 5.22
C MET A 49 -24.11 -7.56 4.31
N VAL A 50 -24.73 -6.51 4.87
CA VAL A 50 -25.13 -5.35 4.05
C VAL A 50 -23.91 -4.58 3.53
N VAL A 51 -22.83 -4.49 4.31
CA VAL A 51 -21.60 -3.80 3.90
C VAL A 51 -20.93 -4.51 2.72
N VAL A 52 -20.74 -5.83 2.78
CA VAL A 52 -20.14 -6.58 1.66
C VAL A 52 -21.03 -6.58 0.42
N ALA A 53 -22.36 -6.55 0.60
CA ALA A 53 -23.30 -6.42 -0.52
C ALA A 53 -23.15 -5.09 -1.25
N VAL A 54 -23.02 -3.97 -0.53
CA VAL A 54 -22.79 -2.65 -1.15
C VAL A 54 -21.42 -2.58 -1.81
N ILE A 55 -20.36 -3.09 -1.17
CA ILE A 55 -19.01 -3.14 -1.76
C ILE A 55 -19.01 -3.96 -3.05
N ALA A 56 -19.73 -5.09 -3.11
CA ALA A 56 -19.82 -5.92 -4.31
C ALA A 56 -20.45 -5.16 -5.49
N ILE A 57 -21.51 -4.39 -5.25
CA ILE A 57 -22.17 -3.57 -6.29
C ILE A 57 -21.21 -2.49 -6.81
N LEU A 58 -20.53 -1.78 -5.90
CA LEU A 58 -19.57 -0.75 -6.27
C LEU A 58 -18.37 -1.34 -7.04
N ALA A 59 -17.84 -2.47 -6.58
CA ALA A 59 -16.73 -3.17 -7.23
C ALA A 59 -17.10 -3.66 -8.64
N ALA A 60 -18.32 -4.15 -8.85
CA ALA A 60 -18.79 -4.61 -10.15
C ALA A 60 -18.78 -3.49 -11.22
N ILE A 61 -19.07 -2.24 -10.81
CA ILE A 61 -19.03 -1.07 -11.72
C ILE A 61 -17.60 -0.55 -11.85
N ALA A 62 -16.85 -0.51 -10.75
CA ALA A 62 -15.51 0.09 -10.73
C ALA A 62 -14.44 -0.77 -11.42
N MET A 63 -14.50 -2.09 -11.27
CA MET A 63 -13.51 -3.03 -11.85
C MET A 63 -13.35 -2.91 -13.38
N PRO A 64 -14.41 -2.97 -14.22
CA PRO A 64 -14.24 -2.88 -15.66
C PRO A 64 -13.67 -1.53 -16.10
N GLN A 65 -14.05 -0.44 -15.43
CA GLN A 65 -13.50 0.89 -15.69
C GLN A 65 -12.00 0.93 -15.39
N PHE A 66 -11.57 0.30 -14.29
CA PHE A 66 -10.18 0.29 -13.85
C PHE A 66 -9.31 -0.52 -14.81
N LEU A 67 -9.80 -1.67 -15.29
CA LEU A 67 -9.11 -2.48 -16.29
C LEU A 67 -8.91 -1.69 -17.60
N SER A 68 -9.96 -1.04 -18.10
CA SER A 68 -9.85 -0.22 -19.33
C SER A 68 -8.89 0.96 -19.15
N ALA A 69 -8.92 1.64 -17.99
CA ALA A 69 -8.00 2.73 -17.69
C ALA A 69 -6.54 2.25 -17.60
N ALA A 70 -6.31 1.09 -16.99
CA ALA A 70 -4.99 0.48 -16.91
C ALA A 70 -4.46 0.11 -18.31
N ASP A 71 -5.29 -0.44 -19.19
CA ASP A 71 -4.89 -0.77 -20.55
C ASP A 71 -4.59 0.49 -21.39
N ARG A 72 -5.39 1.55 -21.26
CA ARG A 72 -5.09 2.86 -21.89
C ARG A 72 -3.77 3.44 -21.39
N ALA A 73 -3.50 3.35 -20.09
CA ALA A 73 -2.25 3.81 -19.50
C ALA A 73 -1.04 3.01 -20.03
N ARG A 74 -1.19 1.70 -20.23
CA ARG A 74 -0.17 0.84 -20.85
C ARG A 74 0.11 1.26 -22.29
N SER A 75 -0.92 1.41 -23.13
CA SER A 75 -0.73 1.85 -24.51
C SER A 75 -0.13 3.26 -24.62
N ALA A 76 -0.52 4.18 -23.73
CA ALA A 76 0.06 5.51 -23.67
C ALA A 76 1.54 5.47 -23.26
N LYS A 77 1.90 4.64 -22.27
CA LYS A 77 3.29 4.42 -21.88
C LYS A 77 4.10 3.82 -23.04
N GLU A 78 3.60 2.78 -23.69
CA GLU A 78 4.28 2.16 -24.84
C GLU A 78 4.52 3.17 -25.97
N THR A 79 3.55 4.03 -26.25
CA THR A 79 3.70 5.09 -27.25
C THR A 79 4.79 6.09 -26.85
N ALA A 80 4.82 6.50 -25.57
CA ALA A 80 5.86 7.41 -25.08
C ALA A 80 7.25 6.77 -25.12
N ASP A 81 7.37 5.53 -24.68
CA ASP A 81 8.61 4.74 -24.69
C ASP A 81 9.17 4.61 -26.12
N ILE A 82 8.30 4.31 -27.10
CA ILE A 82 8.67 4.26 -28.53
C ILE A 82 9.27 5.59 -29.01
N GLN A 83 8.66 6.73 -28.65
CA GLN A 83 9.16 8.04 -29.06
C GLN A 83 10.52 8.35 -28.42
N ILE A 84 10.69 8.03 -27.14
CA ILE A 84 11.95 8.21 -26.41
C ILE A 84 13.07 7.38 -27.08
N ILE A 85 12.82 6.09 -27.34
CA ILE A 85 13.78 5.20 -27.98
C ILE A 85 14.10 5.65 -29.40
N LYS A 86 13.09 6.09 -30.16
CA LYS A 86 13.29 6.60 -31.53
C LYS A 86 14.20 7.82 -31.53
N ASN A 87 13.94 8.79 -30.67
CA ASN A 87 14.77 10.00 -30.55
C ASN A 87 16.19 9.66 -30.11
N ALA A 88 16.35 8.80 -29.10
CA ALA A 88 17.65 8.33 -28.63
C ALA A 88 18.44 7.61 -29.74
N THR A 89 17.77 6.77 -30.53
CA THR A 89 18.34 6.07 -31.68
C THR A 89 18.84 7.06 -32.72
N GLN A 90 18.01 8.05 -33.08
CA GLN A 90 18.39 9.08 -34.05
C GLN A 90 19.59 9.90 -33.58
N LEU A 91 19.62 10.29 -32.30
CA LEU A 91 20.75 11.02 -31.70
C LEU A 91 22.04 10.19 -31.76
N TYR A 92 21.98 8.92 -31.37
CA TYR A 92 23.12 8.01 -31.42
C TYR A 92 23.69 7.88 -32.84
N MET A 93 22.82 7.71 -33.83
CA MET A 93 23.25 7.58 -35.23
C MET A 93 23.91 8.84 -35.76
N ILE A 94 23.40 10.01 -35.39
CA ILE A 94 23.96 11.30 -35.78
C ILE A 94 25.34 11.50 -35.13
N ASP A 95 25.48 11.19 -33.83
CA ASP A 95 26.74 11.34 -33.10
C ASP A 95 27.83 10.40 -33.62
N LYS A 96 27.48 9.13 -33.83
CA LYS A 96 28.45 8.09 -34.26
C LYS A 96 28.64 8.01 -35.78
N ASN A 97 27.83 8.74 -36.55
CA ASN A 97 27.79 8.67 -38.01
C ASN A 97 27.64 7.22 -38.51
N VAL A 98 26.70 6.47 -37.92
CA VAL A 98 26.41 5.07 -38.27
C VAL A 98 24.98 4.91 -38.79
N ASP A 99 24.82 4.16 -39.88
CA ASP A 99 23.51 3.86 -40.50
C ASP A 99 22.84 2.59 -39.93
N THR A 100 23.44 1.98 -38.90
CA THR A 100 23.00 0.71 -38.32
C THR A 100 22.32 0.98 -36.98
N PRO A 101 21.13 0.42 -36.69
CA PRO A 101 20.42 0.78 -35.48
C PRO A 101 21.08 0.05 -34.29
N PRO A 102 21.43 0.76 -33.21
CA PRO A 102 21.87 0.12 -31.98
C PRO A 102 20.72 -0.68 -31.34
N THR A 103 21.07 -1.67 -30.53
CA THR A 103 20.12 -2.32 -29.61
C THR A 103 19.77 -1.36 -28.48
N VAL A 104 18.58 -1.50 -27.87
CA VAL A 104 18.16 -0.70 -26.70
C VAL A 104 19.18 -0.76 -25.54
N GLU A 105 19.83 -1.91 -25.37
CA GLU A 105 20.91 -2.12 -24.41
C GLU A 105 22.13 -1.20 -24.67
N ASN A 106 22.49 -1.00 -25.93
CA ASN A 106 23.63 -0.15 -26.28
C ASN A 106 23.29 1.33 -26.07
N LEU A 107 22.05 1.74 -26.37
CA LEU A 107 21.59 3.09 -26.09
C LEU A 107 21.60 3.42 -24.59
N TYR A 108 21.28 2.43 -23.74
CA TYR A 108 21.38 2.58 -22.29
C TYR A 108 22.84 2.67 -21.83
N LYS A 109 23.70 1.76 -22.30
CA LYS A 109 25.14 1.76 -21.94
C LYS A 109 25.87 3.02 -22.35
N GLU A 110 25.51 3.57 -23.49
CA GLU A 110 26.13 4.80 -24.01
C GLU A 110 25.46 6.08 -23.49
N GLY A 111 24.46 5.97 -22.60
CA GLY A 111 23.87 7.11 -21.90
C GLY A 111 22.83 7.90 -22.71
N TYR A 112 22.40 7.39 -23.86
CA TYR A 112 21.34 7.97 -24.67
C TYR A 112 19.94 7.68 -24.11
N LEU A 113 19.81 6.65 -23.28
CA LEU A 113 18.61 6.35 -22.50
C LEU A 113 18.92 6.41 -21.01
N THR A 114 18.12 7.17 -20.26
CA THR A 114 18.28 7.36 -18.81
C THR A 114 17.86 6.12 -18.00
N GLU A 115 17.00 5.28 -18.57
CA GLU A 115 16.48 4.07 -17.95
C GLU A 115 16.47 2.91 -18.95
N HIS A 116 16.62 1.69 -18.44
CA HIS A 116 16.40 0.49 -19.23
C HIS A 116 14.90 0.33 -19.49
N VAL A 117 14.45 0.81 -20.65
CA VAL A 117 13.03 0.82 -21.01
C VAL A 117 12.55 -0.61 -21.27
N LYS A 118 11.96 -1.22 -20.24
CA LYS A 118 11.35 -2.56 -20.30
C LYS A 118 9.84 -2.44 -20.36
N THR A 119 9.22 -3.28 -21.19
CA THR A 119 7.75 -3.38 -21.18
C THR A 119 7.25 -4.01 -19.87
N ALA A 120 5.94 -3.91 -19.60
CA ALA A 120 5.30 -4.43 -18.38
C ALA A 120 5.51 -5.94 -18.11
N LYS A 121 5.99 -6.71 -19.10
CA LYS A 121 6.30 -8.15 -19.00
C LYS A 121 7.81 -8.47 -19.08
N GLY A 122 8.69 -7.46 -18.93
CA GLY A 122 10.14 -7.65 -18.97
C GLY A 122 10.72 -7.98 -20.34
N LYS A 123 9.94 -7.85 -21.41
CA LYS A 123 10.41 -7.95 -22.80
C LYS A 123 10.97 -6.60 -23.26
N GLU A 124 12.05 -6.64 -24.03
CA GLU A 124 12.70 -5.47 -24.62
C GLU A 124 12.00 -5.02 -25.91
N TYR A 125 12.14 -3.73 -26.23
CA TYR A 125 11.71 -3.14 -27.50
C TYR A 125 12.71 -3.49 -28.60
N THR A 126 12.20 -3.90 -29.77
CA THR A 126 13.06 -4.18 -30.93
C THR A 126 13.11 -2.94 -31.82
N ILE A 127 14.31 -2.49 -32.14
CA ILE A 127 14.55 -1.39 -33.08
C ILE A 127 14.88 -2.00 -34.45
N THR A 128 14.05 -1.74 -35.45
CA THR A 128 14.26 -2.16 -36.84
C THR A 128 14.25 -0.96 -37.79
N TYR A 129 14.64 -1.18 -39.04
CA TYR A 129 14.39 -0.21 -40.11
C TYR A 129 13.33 -0.72 -41.05
N GLU A 130 12.43 0.17 -41.43
CA GLU A 130 11.65 0.01 -42.65
C GLU A 130 12.12 1.03 -43.67
N ALA A 131 12.31 0.57 -44.91
CA ALA A 131 12.58 1.46 -46.03
C ALA A 131 11.32 2.28 -46.29
N VAL A 132 11.46 3.61 -46.28
CA VAL A 132 10.34 4.49 -46.63
C VAL A 132 10.07 4.31 -48.13
N SER A 133 8.84 3.93 -48.47
CA SER A 133 8.40 3.73 -49.85
C SER A 133 8.79 4.94 -50.72
N GLY A 134 9.70 4.71 -51.68
CA GLY A 134 10.10 5.71 -52.69
C GLY A 134 11.39 6.50 -52.43
N GLY A 135 12.25 6.14 -51.46
CA GLY A 135 13.54 6.82 -51.28
C GLY A 135 14.64 5.97 -50.63
N THR A 136 15.87 6.50 -50.57
CA THR A 136 17.03 5.88 -49.90
C THR A 136 17.02 6.06 -48.37
N ALA A 137 16.04 6.81 -47.85
CA ALA A 137 15.90 7.11 -46.42
C ALA A 137 15.31 5.92 -45.65
N LYS A 138 15.97 5.51 -44.58
CA LYS A 138 15.52 4.46 -43.65
C LYS A 138 14.83 5.11 -42.45
N ALA A 139 13.61 4.67 -42.13
CA ALA A 139 12.91 5.14 -40.94
C ALA A 139 13.19 4.19 -39.77
N VAL A 140 13.61 4.72 -38.62
CA VAL A 140 13.71 3.97 -37.37
C VAL A 140 12.30 3.56 -36.94
N VAL A 141 12.04 2.26 -36.92
CA VAL A 141 10.80 1.66 -36.44
C VAL A 141 11.10 0.98 -35.11
N VAL A 142 10.44 1.42 -34.05
CA VAL A 142 10.54 0.78 -32.74
C VAL A 142 9.28 -0.03 -32.53
N THR A 143 9.42 -1.35 -32.51
CA THR A 143 8.31 -2.28 -32.33
C THR A 143 8.27 -2.72 -30.88
N ALA A 144 7.15 -2.43 -30.20
CA ALA A 144 6.88 -3.00 -28.89
C ALA A 144 6.80 -4.54 -29.01
N PRO A 145 7.37 -5.29 -28.06
CA PRO A 145 7.29 -6.74 -28.09
C PRO A 145 5.82 -7.16 -28.04
N SER A 146 5.39 -7.99 -28.98
CA SER A 146 4.00 -8.45 -29.01
C SER A 146 3.63 -9.10 -27.68
N VAL A 147 2.53 -8.60 -27.11
CA VAL A 147 1.84 -9.28 -26.02
C VAL A 147 1.15 -10.48 -26.66
N PRO A 148 1.49 -11.73 -26.32
CA PRO A 148 0.71 -12.89 -26.76
C PRO A 148 -0.68 -12.84 -26.12
#